data_AF-A0AAW9EA85-F1
#
_entry.id   AF-A0AAW9EA85-F1
#
_cell.length_a   1.000
_cell.length_b   1.000
_cell.length_c   1.000
_cell.angle_alpha   90.00
_cell.angle_beta   90.00
_cell.angle_gamma   90.00
#
_symmetry.space_group_name_H-M   'P 1'
#
loop_
_entity.id
_entity.type
_entity.pdbx_description
1 polymer ?
#
loop_
_entity_poly.entity_id
_entity_poly.type
_entity_poly.pdbx_seq_one_letter_code
_entity_poly.pdbx_strand_id
1 'polypeptide(L)'
;ELVSPLEKYQAWIDLLPEGEAKRKMQGLLTFGEININSEHTHMLALAFDPIAKSDDPLFSEWSQTLINLLGEIVIEPAIYLIVKRKP
;
A
#
# COMPACT_ATOMS: atom_id res chain seq x y z
N GLU A 1 -11.83 6.51 -3.52
CA GLU A 1 -11.73 5.12 -3.04
C GLU A 1 -10.87 4.35 -4.04
N LEU A 2 -9.82 3.65 -3.59
CA LEU A 2 -8.99 2.81 -4.45
C LEU A 2 -9.59 1.39 -4.44
N VAL A 3 -10.10 0.94 -5.58
CA VAL A 3 -10.68 -0.40 -5.75
C VAL A 3 -9.85 -1.17 -6.75
N SER A 4 -9.46 -2.39 -6.40
CA SER A 4 -8.53 -3.20 -7.18
C SER A 4 -8.99 -4.67 -7.20
N PRO A 5 -8.85 -5.38 -8.34
CA PRO A 5 -8.99 -6.83 -8.38
C PRO A 5 -7.94 -7.52 -7.50
N LEU A 6 -8.35 -8.57 -6.77
CA LEU A 6 -7.47 -9.29 -5.83
C LEU A 6 -6.17 -9.79 -6.47
N GLU A 7 -6.26 -10.32 -7.69
CA GLU A 7 -5.10 -10.84 -8.44
C GLU A 7 -4.07 -9.74 -8.72
N LYS A 8 -4.54 -8.55 -9.07
CA LYS A 8 -3.68 -7.40 -9.34
C LYS A 8 -3.10 -6.82 -8.06
N TYR A 9 -3.86 -6.83 -6.96
CA TYR A 9 -3.32 -6.50 -5.65
C TYR A 9 -2.18 -7.44 -5.25
N GLN A 10 -2.38 -8.76 -5.39
CA GLN A 10 -1.33 -9.75 -5.09
C GLN A 10 -0.07 -9.49 -5.93
N ALA A 11 -0.23 -9.33 -7.25
CA ALA A 11 0.90 -9.06 -8.14
C ALA A 11 1.65 -7.77 -7.76
N TRP A 12 0.93 -6.74 -7.33
CA TRP A 12 1.52 -5.49 -6.84
C TRP A 12 2.32 -5.68 -5.55
N ILE A 13 1.82 -6.49 -4.61
CA ILE A 13 2.53 -6.79 -3.35
C ILE A 13 3.76 -7.68 -3.59
N ASP A 14 3.74 -8.53 -4.61
CA ASP A 14 4.88 -9.40 -4.95
C ASP A 14 6.08 -8.62 -5.50
N LEU A 15 5.88 -7.38 -5.96
CA LEU A 15 6.96 -6.46 -6.36
C LEU A 15 7.74 -5.89 -5.17
N LEU A 16 7.19 -5.95 -3.95
CA LEU A 16 7.87 -5.44 -2.77
C LEU A 16 9.05 -6.33 -2.37
N PRO A 17 10.15 -5.72 -1.89
CA PRO A 17 11.25 -6.49 -1.29
C PRO A 17 10.75 -7.21 -0.03
N GLU A 18 11.42 -8.32 0.30
CA GLU A 18 11.16 -9.02 1.56
C GLU A 18 11.40 -8.08 2.75
N GLY A 19 10.48 -8.09 3.71
CA GLY A 19 10.54 -7.20 4.87
C GLY A 19 9.18 -6.84 5.44
N GLU A 20 9.17 -5.88 6.35
CA GLU A 20 7.98 -5.50 7.11
C GLU A 20 6.89 -4.86 6.23
N ALA A 21 7.27 -4.08 5.21
CA ALA A 21 6.32 -3.46 4.28
C ALA A 21 5.52 -4.52 3.50
N LYS A 22 6.21 -5.53 2.95
CA LYS A 22 5.58 -6.66 2.27
C LYS A 22 4.66 -7.44 3.21
N ARG A 23 5.14 -7.78 4.41
CA ARG A 23 4.34 -8.47 5.44
C ARG A 23 3.08 -7.70 5.82
N LYS A 24 3.18 -6.37 5.97
CA LYS A 24 2.03 -5.50 6.28
C LYS A 24 0.96 -5.58 5.20
N MET A 25 1.36 -5.44 3.94
CA MET A 25 0.42 -5.45 2.81
C MET A 25 -0.14 -6.85 2.54
N GLN A 26 0.65 -7.90 2.73
CA GLN A 26 0.20 -9.30 2.67
C GLN A 26 -0.87 -9.60 3.73
N GLY A 27 -0.87 -8.89 4.86
CA GLY A 27 -1.90 -9.02 5.90
C GLY A 27 -3.33 -8.89 5.38
N LEU A 28 -3.57 -8.11 4.31
CA LEU A 28 -4.90 -8.01 3.69
C LEU A 28 -5.40 -9.36 3.18
N LEU A 29 -4.51 -10.16 2.63
CA LEU A 29 -4.83 -11.47 2.06
C LEU A 29 -5.04 -12.51 3.14
N THR A 30 -4.31 -12.38 4.26
CA THR A 30 -4.40 -13.29 5.40
C THR A 30 -5.62 -13.00 6.28
N PHE A 31 -5.92 -11.73 6.54
CA PHE A 31 -6.93 -11.32 7.53
C PHE A 31 -8.18 -10.67 6.93
N GLY A 32 -8.16 -10.33 5.64
CA GLY A 32 -9.25 -9.64 4.95
C GLY A 32 -9.29 -8.12 5.18
N GLU A 33 -8.53 -7.60 6.15
CA GLU A 33 -8.43 -6.17 6.45
C GLU A 33 -7.07 -5.82 7.06
N ILE A 34 -6.56 -4.62 6.74
CA ILE A 34 -5.39 -4.02 7.40
C ILE A 34 -5.63 -2.53 7.70
N ASN A 35 -5.04 -2.06 8.79
CA ASN A 35 -4.99 -0.64 9.16
C ASN A 35 -3.60 -0.07 8.90
N ILE A 36 -3.51 1.08 8.25
CA ILE A 36 -2.27 1.80 8.00
C ILE A 36 -2.38 3.16 8.70
N ASN A 37 -1.61 3.34 9.77
CA ASN A 37 -1.51 4.57 10.54
C ASN A 37 -0.13 5.24 10.34
N SER A 38 0.15 6.30 11.10
CA SER A 38 1.39 7.07 11.05
C SER A 38 2.67 6.24 11.28
N GLU A 39 2.60 5.14 12.03
CA GLU A 39 3.75 4.26 12.30
C GLU A 39 4.22 3.50 11.06
N HIS A 40 3.37 3.37 10.04
CA HIS A 40 3.66 2.58 8.83
C HIS A 40 4.10 3.45 7.63
N THR A 41 3.88 4.76 7.68
CA THR A 41 4.00 5.63 6.50
C THR A 41 5.41 5.62 5.91
N HIS A 42 6.43 5.74 6.75
CA HIS A 42 7.82 5.81 6.29
C HIS A 42 8.28 4.51 5.61
N MET A 43 8.08 3.36 6.27
CA MET A 43 8.47 2.05 5.73
C MET A 43 7.72 1.71 4.44
N LEU A 44 6.44 2.06 4.34
CA LEU A 44 5.65 1.80 3.13
C LEU A 44 6.06 2.75 1.99
N ALA A 45 6.25 4.04 2.26
CA ALA A 45 6.65 5.00 1.24
C ALA A 45 8.00 4.62 0.61
N LEU A 46 8.98 4.24 1.41
CA LEU A 46 10.28 3.79 0.92
C LEU A 46 10.18 2.52 0.07
N ALA A 47 9.34 1.55 0.48
CA ALA A 47 9.21 0.30 -0.26
C ALA A 47 8.46 0.46 -1.59
N PHE A 48 7.52 1.41 -1.67
CA PHE A 48 6.74 1.68 -2.87
C PHE A 48 7.35 2.72 -3.82
N ASP A 49 8.28 3.57 -3.38
CA ASP A 49 8.91 4.60 -4.21
C ASP A 49 9.53 4.06 -5.52
N PRO A 50 10.24 2.90 -5.53
CA PRO A 50 10.73 2.32 -6.79
C PRO A 50 9.61 1.88 -7.73
N ILE A 51 8.51 1.34 -7.18
CA ILE A 51 7.37 0.85 -7.97
C ILE A 51 6.59 2.04 -8.56
N ALA A 52 6.46 3.13 -7.80
CA ALA A 52 5.88 4.40 -8.25
C ALA A 52 6.60 5.01 -9.46
N LYS A 53 7.88 4.68 -9.65
CA LYS A 53 8.73 5.13 -10.76
C LYS A 53 8.95 4.06 -11.83
N SER A 54 8.26 2.92 -11.74
CA SER A 54 8.40 1.82 -12.70
C SER A 54 7.66 2.11 -14.01
N ASP A 55 8.03 1.39 -15.07
CA ASP A 55 7.41 1.50 -16.40
C ASP A 55 6.02 0.85 -16.48
N ASP A 56 5.58 0.09 -15.47
CA ASP A 56 4.23 -0.47 -15.42
C ASP A 56 3.24 0.63 -14.99
N PRO A 57 2.38 1.14 -15.90
CA PRO A 57 1.53 2.29 -15.60
C PRO A 57 0.54 2.01 -14.48
N LEU A 58 0.05 0.77 -14.36
CA LEU A 58 -0.94 0.39 -13.36
C LEU A 58 -0.32 0.41 -11.96
N PHE A 59 0.83 -0.24 -11.80
CA PHE A 59 1.50 -0.32 -10.49
C PHE A 59 2.18 0.98 -10.12
N SER A 60 2.65 1.76 -11.10
CA SER A 60 3.14 3.12 -10.89
C SER A 60 2.02 4.01 -10.32
N GLU A 61 0.85 4.05 -10.97
CA GLU A 61 -0.29 4.86 -10.51
C GLU A 61 -0.77 4.48 -9.11
N TRP A 62 -0.88 3.17 -8.83
CA TRP A 62 -1.30 2.69 -7.51
C TRP A 62 -0.30 3.05 -6.41
N SER A 63 0.99 2.91 -6.70
CA SER A 63 2.05 3.25 -5.74
C SER A 63 2.11 4.74 -5.46
N GLN A 64 1.97 5.58 -6.49
CA GLN A 64 1.88 7.04 -6.32
C GLN A 64 0.65 7.42 -5.49
N THR A 65 -0.51 6.82 -5.78
CA THR A 65 -1.74 7.07 -5.04
C THR A 65 -1.59 6.69 -3.57
N LEU A 66 -1.03 5.51 -3.28
CA LEU A 66 -0.76 5.08 -1.91
C LEU A 66 0.20 6.05 -1.22
N ILE A 67 1.33 6.39 -1.84
CA ILE A 67 2.32 7.32 -1.27
C ILE A 67 1.69 8.68 -0.92
N ASN A 68 0.84 9.21 -1.80
CA ASN A 68 0.11 10.45 -1.52
C ASN A 68 -0.79 10.32 -0.28
N LEU A 69 -1.54 9.21 -0.16
CA LEU A 69 -2.37 8.96 1.03
C LEU A 69 -1.53 8.79 2.30
N LEU A 70 -0.35 8.19 2.21
CA LEU A 70 0.59 8.13 3.34
C LEU A 70 1.08 9.53 3.73
N GLY A 71 1.28 10.42 2.76
CA GLY A 71 1.60 11.83 2.99
C GLY A 71 0.52 12.57 3.77
N GLU A 72 -0.76 12.33 3.46
CA GLU A 72 -1.88 12.89 4.23
C GLU A 72 -1.84 12.45 5.70
N ILE A 73 -1.52 11.18 5.99
CA ILE A 73 -1.34 10.68 7.37
C ILE A 73 -0.13 11.35 8.05
N VAL A 74 0.94 11.67 7.32
CA VAL A 74 2.09 12.40 7.88
C VAL A 74 1.70 13.83 8.26
N ILE A 75 0.88 14.49 7.44
CA ILE A 75 0.38 15.86 7.70
C ILE A 75 -0.61 15.85 8.87
N GLU A 76 -1.52 14.88 8.92
CA GLU A 76 -2.51 14.70 9.98
C GLU A 76 -2.37 13.31 10.65
N PRO A 77 -1.50 13.14 11.66
CA PRO A 77 -1.24 11.83 12.26
C PRO A 77 -2.40 11.14 12.96
N ALA A 78 -3.52 11.85 13.16
CA ALA A 78 -4.74 11.33 13.77
C ALA A 78 -5.60 10.49 12.80
N ILE A 79 -5.37 10.60 11.48
CA ILE A 79 -6.08 9.79 10.49
C ILE A 79 -5.33 8.49 10.17
N TYR A 80 -6.06 7.51 9.64
CA TYR A 80 -5.50 6.23 9.19
C TYR A 80 -6.30 5.69 8.01
N LEU A 81 -5.68 4.80 7.23
CA LEU A 81 -6.36 4.09 6.14
C LEU A 81 -6.82 2.73 6.63
N ILE A 82 -8.02 2.35 6.20
CA ILE A 82 -8.52 0.98 6.33
C ILE A 82 -8.59 0.39 4.93
N VAL A 83 -7.88 -0.72 4.72
CA VAL A 83 -7.93 -1.47 3.47
C VAL A 83 -8.70 -2.75 3.75
N LYS A 84 -9.82 -2.95 3.05
CA LYS A 84 -10.68 -4.13 3.22
C LYS A 84 -10.81 -4.89 1.91
N ARG A 85 -10.77 -6.22 1.99
CA ARG A 85 -11.14 -7.08 0.89
C ARG A 85 -12.67 -7.11 0.80
N LYS A 86 -13.21 -6.72 -0.35
CA LYS A 86 -14.64 -6.91 -0.64
C LYS A 86 -14.87 -8.32 -1.21
N PRO A 87 -15.97 -8.99 -0.84
CA PRO A 87 -16.35 -10.30 -1.39
C PRO A 87 -16.69 -10.22 -2.88
#